data_AF-A0A7K0UYT0-F1
#
_entry.id   AF-A0A7K0UYT0-F1
#
_cell.length_a   1.000
_cell.length_b   1.000
_cell.length_c   1.000
_cell.angle_alpha   90.00
_cell.angle_beta   90.00
_cell.angle_gamma   90.00
#
_symmetry.space_group_name_H-M   'P 1'
#
loop_
_entity.id
_entity.type
_entity.pdbx_description
1 polymer ?
#
loop_
_entity_poly.entity_id
_entity_poly.type
_entity_poly.pdbx_seq_one_letter_code
_entity_poly.pdbx_strand_id
1 'polypeptide(L)'
;MTSTNYAYLSNYAIYSAMVLFTIAFFAHAVEVAFSVRNLEEKTHFDFSRTKRSGNLGTVMMVLAFIFLFSGVILRGISAHRVPWGNMYEFSITGALAFTGAYIFALWKYKIRWLGL
;
A
#
# COMPACT_ATOMS: atom_id res chain seq x y z
N MET A 1 -12.70 -22.17 14.62
CA MET A 1 -11.27 -21.82 14.40
C MET A 1 -10.68 -21.36 15.72
N THR A 2 -9.60 -21.96 16.19
CA THR A 2 -8.92 -21.64 17.47
C THR A 2 -8.14 -20.32 17.37
N SER A 3 -7.92 -19.60 18.48
CA SER A 3 -7.20 -18.31 18.51
C SER A 3 -5.81 -18.38 17.86
N THR A 4 -5.15 -19.53 17.95
CA THR A 4 -3.88 -19.83 17.29
C THR A 4 -3.99 -19.82 15.76
N ASN A 5 -5.09 -20.34 15.19
CA ASN A 5 -5.31 -20.37 13.74
C ASN A 5 -5.48 -18.95 13.17
N TYR A 6 -6.14 -18.06 13.90
CA TYR A 6 -6.26 -16.64 13.52
C TYR A 6 -4.92 -15.93 13.55
N ALA A 7 -4.03 -16.28 14.49
CA ALA A 7 -2.68 -15.73 14.54
C ALA A 7 -1.83 -16.16 13.32
N TYR A 8 -1.90 -17.43 12.91
CA TYR A 8 -1.21 -17.89 11.69
C TYR A 8 -1.77 -17.22 10.44
N LEU A 9 -3.10 -17.12 10.31
CA LEU A 9 -3.73 -16.45 9.18
C LEU A 9 -3.35 -14.97 9.09
N SER A 10 -3.31 -14.28 10.24
CA SER A 10 -2.82 -12.91 10.34
C SER A 10 -1.37 -12.77 9.87
N ASN A 11 -0.47 -13.65 10.32
CA ASN A 11 0.93 -13.63 9.90
C ASN A 11 1.08 -13.85 8.39
N TYR A 12 0.35 -14.81 7.80
CA TYR A 12 0.39 -15.02 6.35
C TYR A 12 -0.13 -13.81 5.58
N ALA A 13 -1.24 -13.19 6.04
CA ALA A 13 -1.76 -11.97 5.42
C ALA A 13 -0.75 -10.81 5.48
N ILE A 14 -0.04 -10.66 6.60
CA ILE A 14 1.00 -9.63 6.78
C ILE A 14 2.18 -9.90 5.87
N TYR A 15 2.66 -11.15 5.76
CA TYR A 15 3.74 -11.49 4.84
C TYR A 15 3.36 -11.27 3.37
N SER A 16 2.13 -11.63 2.97
CA SER A 16 1.62 -11.31 1.63
C SER A 16 1.57 -9.80 1.38
N ALA A 17 1.13 -9.01 2.36
CA ALA A 17 1.13 -7.55 2.27
C ALA A 17 2.55 -6.99 2.08
N MET A 18 3.55 -7.52 2.81
CA MET A 18 4.96 -7.09 2.67
C MET A 18 5.51 -7.31 1.26
N VAL A 19 5.19 -8.44 0.64
CA VAL A 19 5.58 -8.72 -0.76
C VAL A 19 4.92 -7.73 -1.71
N LEU A 20 3.61 -7.49 -1.55
CA LEU A 20 2.87 -6.55 -2.39
C LEU A 20 3.38 -5.11 -2.23
N PHE A 21 3.68 -4.67 -1.01
CA PHE A 21 4.28 -3.35 -0.76
C PHE A 21 5.65 -3.20 -1.43
N THR A 22 6.47 -4.25 -1.39
CA THR A 22 7.78 -4.24 -2.06
C THR A 22 7.62 -4.05 -3.57
N ILE A 23 6.68 -4.79 -4.19
CA ILE A 23 6.40 -4.66 -5.62
C ILE A 23 5.85 -3.26 -5.95
N ALA A 24 4.92 -2.75 -5.13
CA ALA A 24 4.34 -1.43 -5.30
C ALA A 24 5.40 -0.31 -5.19
N PHE A 25 6.34 -0.47 -4.25
CA PHE A 25 7.45 0.45 -4.05
C PHE A 25 8.37 0.51 -5.27
N PHE A 26 8.80 -0.65 -5.78
CA PHE A 26 9.64 -0.69 -6.98
C PHE A 26 8.91 -0.15 -8.21
N ALA A 27 7.62 -0.45 -8.36
CA ALA A 27 6.81 0.10 -9.45
C ALA A 27 6.74 1.64 -9.41
N HIS A 28 6.49 2.22 -8.24
CA HIS A 28 6.50 3.68 -8.05
C HIS A 28 7.90 4.28 -8.25
N ALA A 29 8.95 3.63 -7.73
CA ALA A 29 10.32 4.11 -7.88
C ALA A 29 10.73 4.16 -9.36
N VAL A 30 10.38 3.12 -10.11
CA VAL A 30 10.58 3.07 -11.56
C VAL A 30 9.80 4.19 -12.24
N GLU A 31 8.51 4.34 -11.96
CA GLU A 31 7.69 5.41 -12.56
C GLU A 31 8.28 6.80 -12.30
N VAL A 32 8.64 7.10 -11.05
CA VAL A 32 9.23 8.40 -10.68
C VAL A 32 10.56 8.62 -11.39
N ALA A 33 11.44 7.61 -11.44
CA ALA A 33 12.73 7.72 -12.11
C ALA A 33 12.61 7.97 -13.62
N PHE A 34 11.65 7.31 -14.28
CA PHE A 34 11.38 7.52 -15.71
C PHE A 34 10.62 8.82 -15.98
N SER A 35 9.80 9.31 -15.04
CA SER A 35 9.07 10.58 -15.14
C SER A 35 10.03 11.79 -15.10
N VAL A 36 11.01 11.79 -14.19
CA VAL A 36 11.99 12.89 -14.06
C VAL A 36 12.84 13.07 -15.33
N ARG A 37 13.15 11.97 -16.04
CA ARG A 37 13.94 12.02 -17.28
C ARG A 37 13.18 12.57 -18.49
N ASN A 38 11.85 12.52 -18.47
CA ASN A 38 11.00 12.97 -19.57
C ASN A 38 10.56 14.43 -19.45
N LEU A 39 11.00 15.15 -18.40
CA LEU A 39 10.57 16.52 -18.12
C LEU A 39 11.20 17.57 -19.05
N GLU A 40 12.30 17.22 -19.72
CA GLU A 40 13.09 18.17 -20.54
C GLU A 40 12.50 18.45 -21.94
N GLU A 41 11.56 17.63 -22.45
CA GLU A 41 11.25 17.62 -23.89
C GLU A 41 9.80 17.98 -24.31
N LYS A 42 8.85 18.27 -23.39
CA LYS A 42 7.44 18.50 -23.80
C LYS A 42 6.73 19.69 -23.15
N THR A 43 6.49 20.73 -23.95
CA THR A 43 5.55 21.85 -23.68
C THR A 43 4.07 21.49 -23.81
N HIS A 44 3.73 20.24 -24.11
CA HIS A 44 2.35 19.74 -24.14
C HIS A 44 2.29 18.37 -23.45
N PHE A 45 1.72 18.32 -22.25
CA PHE A 45 1.62 17.09 -21.46
C PHE A 45 0.57 16.15 -22.05
N ASP A 46 1.00 15.12 -22.78
CA ASP A 46 0.12 14.03 -23.22
C ASP A 46 0.14 12.86 -22.21
N PHE A 47 -0.86 12.83 -21.33
CA PHE A 47 -1.02 11.89 -20.21
C PHE A 47 -1.58 10.51 -20.60
N SER A 48 -1.71 10.20 -21.89
CA SER A 48 -2.34 8.96 -22.36
C SER A 48 -1.47 7.71 -22.10
N ARG A 49 -0.14 7.81 -22.25
CA ARG A 49 0.77 6.66 -22.12
C ARG A 49 1.27 6.41 -20.68
N THR A 50 1.39 7.45 -19.85
CA THR A 50 1.79 7.34 -18.43
C THR A 50 0.69 6.78 -17.53
N LYS A 51 -0.59 6.92 -17.94
CA LYS A 51 -1.76 6.43 -17.19
C LYS A 51 -1.74 4.93 -16.87
N ARG A 52 -1.06 4.11 -17.67
CA ARG A 52 -1.07 2.63 -17.52
C ARG A 52 -0.03 2.14 -16.51
N SER A 53 1.11 2.82 -16.41
CA SER A 53 2.19 2.43 -15.49
C SER A 53 1.93 2.87 -14.05
N GLY A 54 1.46 4.11 -13.81
CA GLY A 54 1.11 4.55 -12.46
C GLY A 54 -0.08 3.83 -11.84
N ASN A 55 -1.08 3.49 -12.66
CA ASN A 55 -2.18 2.65 -12.20
C ASN A 55 -1.70 1.30 -11.66
N LEU A 56 -0.61 0.70 -12.16
CA LEU A 56 -0.14 -0.60 -11.67
C LEU A 56 0.45 -0.48 -10.27
N GLY A 57 1.28 0.54 -10.01
CA GLY A 57 1.81 0.83 -8.69
C GLY A 57 0.70 1.12 -7.68
N THR A 58 -0.26 1.96 -8.05
CA THR A 58 -1.41 2.26 -7.17
C THR A 58 -2.28 1.03 -6.91
N VAL A 59 -2.55 0.18 -7.91
CA VAL A 59 -3.34 -1.05 -7.73
C VAL A 59 -2.64 -2.01 -6.78
N MET A 60 -1.33 -2.20 -6.92
CA MET A 60 -0.55 -3.05 -5.99
C MET A 60 -0.56 -2.48 -4.57
N MET A 61 -0.48 -1.15 -4.42
CA MET A 61 -0.57 -0.46 -3.13
C MET A 61 -1.93 -0.66 -2.45
N VAL A 62 -3.03 -0.55 -3.20
CA VAL A 62 -4.39 -0.80 -2.70
C VAL A 62 -4.58 -2.27 -2.31
N LEU A 63 -4.06 -3.20 -3.11
CA LEU A 63 -4.08 -4.63 -2.77
C LEU A 63 -3.28 -4.91 -1.48
N ALA A 64 -2.08 -4.35 -1.34
CA ALA A 64 -1.26 -4.47 -0.14
C ALA A 64 -2.00 -3.93 1.10
N PHE A 65 -2.69 -2.80 0.96
CA PHE A 65 -3.51 -2.22 2.02
C PHE A 65 -4.63 -3.16 2.48
N ILE A 66 -5.36 -3.78 1.55
CA ILE A 66 -6.45 -4.72 1.89
C ILE A 66 -5.91 -5.94 2.64
N PHE A 67 -4.78 -6.50 2.21
CA PHE A 67 -4.13 -7.62 2.89
C PHE A 67 -3.65 -7.22 4.29
N LEU A 68 -3.04 -6.05 4.44
CA LEU A 68 -2.59 -5.54 5.74
C LEU A 68 -3.78 -5.29 6.68
N PHE A 69 -4.85 -4.69 6.19
CA PHE A 69 -6.09 -4.44 6.95
C PHE A 69 -6.72 -5.73 7.45
N SER A 70 -6.83 -6.72 6.57
CA SER A 70 -7.31 -8.05 6.94
C SER A 70 -6.40 -8.69 8.00
N GLY A 71 -5.07 -8.59 7.84
CA GLY A 71 -4.10 -9.09 8.81
C GLY A 71 -4.24 -8.45 10.19
N VAL A 72 -4.43 -7.13 10.26
CA VAL A 72 -4.61 -6.38 11.51
C VAL A 72 -5.92 -6.74 12.21
N ILE A 73 -7.03 -6.89 11.48
CA ILE A 73 -8.31 -7.32 12.06
C ILE A 73 -8.20 -8.72 12.65
N LEU A 74 -7.64 -9.66 11.88
CA LEU A 74 -7.43 -11.03 12.34
C LEU A 74 -6.55 -11.07 13.60
N ARG A 75 -5.56 -10.18 13.68
CA ARG A 75 -4.70 -10.01 14.87
C ARG A 75 -5.50 -9.56 16.08
N GLY A 76 -6.33 -8.52 15.94
CA GLY A 76 -7.19 -8.01 17.02
C GLY A 76 -8.18 -9.06 17.52
N ILE A 77 -8.80 -9.81 16.61
CA ILE A 77 -9.70 -10.93 16.95
C ILE A 77 -8.94 -12.03 17.69
N SER A 78 -7.74 -12.39 17.24
CA SER A 78 -6.94 -13.44 17.87
C SER A 78 -6.50 -13.10 19.30
N ALA A 79 -6.25 -11.81 19.56
CA ALA A 79 -5.70 -11.33 20.82
C ALA A 79 -6.77 -10.89 21.83
N HIS A 80 -8.06 -10.84 21.41
CA HIS A 80 -9.19 -10.29 22.17
C HIS A 80 -8.93 -8.90 22.77
N ARG A 81 -8.02 -8.13 22.16
CA ARG A 81 -7.59 -6.80 22.60
C ARG A 81 -7.24 -5.94 21.40
N VAL A 82 -7.17 -4.63 21.62
CA VAL A 82 -6.68 -3.69 20.62
C VAL A 82 -5.20 -4.01 20.31
N PRO A 83 -4.80 -4.11 19.04
CA PRO A 83 -3.46 -4.54 18.62
C PRO A 83 -2.37 -3.46 18.86
N TRP A 84 -2.30 -2.92 20.07
CA TRP A 84 -1.30 -1.92 20.49
C TRP A 84 -0.44 -2.40 21.66
N GLY A 85 -0.68 -3.62 22.16
CA GLY A 85 0.03 -4.15 23.32
C GLY A 85 1.47 -4.57 23.04
N ASN A 86 1.84 -4.75 21.77
CA ASN A 86 3.17 -5.20 21.35
C ASN A 86 3.71 -4.30 20.22
N MET A 87 5.03 -4.04 20.20
CA MET A 87 5.68 -3.21 19.17
C MET A 87 5.41 -3.72 17.75
N TYR A 88 5.35 -5.04 17.57
CA TYR A 88 4.96 -5.65 16.30
C TYR A 88 3.54 -5.27 15.86
N GLU A 89 2.58 -5.32 16.79
CA GLU A 89 1.18 -5.00 16.51
C GLU A 89 1.02 -3.48 16.26
N PHE A 90 1.77 -2.66 17.01
CA PHE A 90 1.82 -1.22 16.83
C PHE A 90 2.36 -0.83 15.45
N SER A 91 3.47 -1.42 15.00
CA SER A 91 4.09 -1.07 13.71
C SER A 91 3.19 -1.43 12.52
N ILE A 92 2.49 -2.56 12.54
CA ILE A 92 1.55 -2.94 11.48
C ILE A 92 0.32 -2.01 11.46
N THR A 93 -0.19 -1.59 12.61
CA THR A 93 -1.29 -0.60 12.67
C THR A 93 -0.85 0.78 12.20
N GLY A 94 0.38 1.19 12.52
CA GLY A 94 0.97 2.43 12.02
C GLY A 94 1.14 2.41 10.51
N ALA A 95 1.72 1.33 9.95
CA ALA A 95 1.86 1.14 8.51
C ALA A 95 0.52 1.18 7.78
N LEU A 96 -0.53 0.60 8.40
CA LEU A 96 -1.89 0.67 7.89
C LEU A 96 -2.44 2.10 7.88
N ALA A 97 -2.24 2.85 8.96
CA ALA A 97 -2.67 4.24 9.06
C ALA A 97 -1.97 5.12 8.01
N PHE A 98 -0.66 4.99 7.86
CA PHE A 98 0.11 5.73 6.83
C PHE A 98 -0.33 5.38 5.42
N THR A 99 -0.50 4.09 5.12
CA THR A 99 -0.94 3.63 3.79
C THR A 99 -2.37 4.09 3.50
N GLY A 100 -3.26 4.01 4.49
CA GLY A 100 -4.64 4.50 4.37
C GLY A 100 -4.69 6.00 4.13
N ALA A 101 -3.89 6.78 4.87
CA ALA A 101 -3.76 8.22 4.66
C ALA A 101 -3.21 8.56 3.26
N TYR A 102 -2.23 7.79 2.77
CA TYR A 102 -1.69 7.95 1.42
C TYR A 102 -2.76 7.72 0.34
N ILE A 103 -3.49 6.59 0.41
CA ILE A 103 -4.57 6.28 -0.55
C ILE A 103 -5.70 7.32 -0.46
N PHE A 104 -6.05 7.75 0.77
CA PHE A 104 -7.06 8.78 0.99
C PHE A 104 -6.63 10.13 0.39
N ALA A 105 -5.36 10.51 0.54
CA ALA A 105 -4.82 11.72 -0.07
C ALA A 105 -4.88 11.64 -1.60
N LEU A 106 -4.51 10.51 -2.20
CA LEU A 106 -4.64 10.28 -3.64
C LEU A 106 -6.08 10.46 -4.12
N TRP A 107 -7.06 9.92 -3.38
CA TRP A 107 -8.47 10.04 -3.72
C TRP A 107 -9.00 11.47 -3.57
N LYS A 108 -8.67 12.14 -2.44
CA LYS A 108 -9.19 13.47 -2.11
C LYS A 108 -8.61 14.57 -2.99
N TYR A 109 -7.30 14.54 -3.24
CA TYR A 109 -6.61 15.62 -3.96
C TYR A 109 -6.47 15.35 -5.47
N LYS A 110 -6.95 14.20 -5.96
CA LYS A 110 -6.88 13.79 -7.38
C LYS A 110 -5.49 14.02 -8.01
N ILE A 111 -4.42 13.75 -7.25
CA ILE A 111 -3.01 14.00 -7.63
C ILE A 111 -2.55 13.07 -8.76
N ARG A 112 -3.41 12.16 -9.24
CA ARG A 112 -3.17 11.26 -10.39
C ARG A 112 -2.77 11.95 -11.69
N TRP A 113 -2.87 13.29 -11.78
CA TRP A 113 -2.36 14.06 -12.91
C TRP A 113 -0.83 14.28 -12.86
N LEU A 114 -0.17 13.98 -11.74
CA LEU A 114 1.29 14.11 -11.57
C LEU A 114 2.10 12.86 -11.97
N GLY A 115 1.46 11.75 -12.37
CA GLY A 115 2.17 10.50 -12.67
C GLY A 115 2.64 9.75 -11.42
N LEU A 116 1.76 9.69 -10.41
CA LEU A 116 1.86 8.91 -9.17
C LEU A 116 0.60 8.04 -9.03
#